data_AF-A0A378USA2-F1
#
_entry.id   AF-A0A378USA2-F1
#
_cell.length_a   1.000
_cell.length_b   1.000
_cell.length_c   1.000
_cell.angle_alpha   90.00
_cell.angle_beta   90.00
_cell.angle_gamma   90.00
#
_symmetry.space_group_name_H-M   'P 1'
#
loop_
_entity.id
_entity.type
_entity.pdbx_description
1 polymer ?
#
loop_
_entity_poly.entity_id
_entity_poly.type
_entity_poly.pdbx_seq_one_letter_code
_entity_poly.pdbx_strand_id
1 'polypeptide(L)' 'MPAAGGDESLYLRPFVIATEPGLGVRPANEYRYLVIGSPAGAYFKGGIKPVSVWLSHE' A
#
# COMPACT_ATOMS: atom_id res chain seq x y z
N MET A 1 -11.01 -5.60 -13.61
CA MET A 1 -11.33 -4.22 -13.18
C MET A 1 -12.67 -4.26 -12.47
N PRO A 2 -12.84 -3.58 -11.32
CA PRO A 2 -14.13 -3.52 -10.65
C PRO A 2 -15.21 -2.95 -11.57
N ALA A 3 -16.46 -3.38 -11.40
CA ALA A 3 -17.58 -2.77 -12.12
C ALA A 3 -17.79 -1.33 -11.62
N ALA A 4 -18.18 -0.43 -12.51
CA ALA A 4 -18.52 0.94 -12.12
C ALA A 4 -19.78 0.96 -11.24
N GLY A 5 -19.84 1.92 -10.29
CA GLY A 5 -21.02 2.12 -9.43
C GLY A 5 -21.07 1.29 -8.15
N GLY A 6 -20.05 0.47 -7.86
CA GLY A 6 -19.89 -0.22 -6.58
C GLY A 6 -18.80 0.41 -5.69
N ASP A 7 -18.72 -0.02 -4.44
CA ASP A 7 -17.70 0.41 -3.45
C ASP A 7 -16.35 -0.31 -3.61
N GLU A 8 -16.11 -0.93 -4.76
CA GLU A 8 -14.89 -1.64 -5.09
C GLU A 8 -13.92 -0.73 -5.84
N SER A 9 -12.63 -0.93 -5.65
CA SER A 9 -11.59 -0.11 -6.26
C SER A 9 -10.37 -0.94 -6.67
N LEU A 10 -9.46 -0.33 -7.44
CA LEU A 10 -8.13 -0.88 -7.65
C LEU A 10 -7.16 -0.11 -6.75
N TYR A 11 -6.59 -0.78 -5.75
CA TYR A 11 -5.57 -0.19 -4.91
C TYR A 11 -4.26 -0.11 -5.69
N LEU A 12 -3.79 1.11 -5.94
CA LEU A 12 -2.48 1.37 -6.53
C LEU A 12 -1.48 1.63 -5.41
N ARG A 13 -0.35 0.92 -5.46
CA ARG A 13 0.77 1.08 -4.52
C ARG A 13 2.01 1.53 -5.27
N PRO A 14 2.22 2.85 -5.42
CA PRO A 14 3.50 3.41 -5.84
C PRO A 14 4.54 3.22 -4.74
N PHE A 15 5.76 2.84 -5.11
CA PHE A 15 6.88 2.76 -4.19
C PHE A 15 8.20 2.96 -4.92
N VAL A 16 9.25 3.26 -4.15
CA VAL A 16 10.62 3.42 -4.63
C VAL A 16 11.53 2.49 -3.83
N ILE A 17 12.45 1.82 -4.52
CA ILE A 17 13.55 1.08 -3.89
C ILE A 17 14.89 1.53 -4.45
N ALA A 18 15.92 1.56 -3.61
CA ALA A 18 17.30 1.72 -4.06
C ALA A 18 17.73 0.45 -4.82
N THR A 19 18.43 0.62 -5.95
CA THR A 19 18.89 -0.50 -6.79
C THR A 19 20.38 -0.45 -7.09
N GLU A 20 21.11 0.56 -6.60
CA GLU A 20 22.57 0.65 -6.75
C GLU A 20 23.26 -0.54 -6.05
N PRO A 21 24.10 -1.32 -6.76
CA PRO A 21 24.90 -2.35 -6.13
C PRO A 21 25.94 -1.75 -5.18
N GLY A 22 25.97 -2.20 -3.92
CA GLY A 22 26.98 -1.77 -2.96
C GLY A 22 26.63 -2.15 -1.53
N LEU A 23 27.63 -2.22 -0.65
CA LEU A 23 27.46 -2.50 0.78
C LEU A 23 27.69 -1.26 1.67
N GLY A 24 28.10 -0.14 1.07
CA GLY A 24 28.36 1.11 1.80
C GLY A 24 27.05 1.73 2.30
N VAL A 25 27.06 2.22 3.55
CA VAL A 25 25.89 2.87 4.14
C VAL A 25 25.87 4.35 3.73
N ARG A 26 25.23 4.63 2.61
CA ARG A 26 24.99 5.99 2.08
C ARG A 26 23.72 6.01 1.23
N PRO A 27 23.16 7.19 0.91
CA PRO A 27 22.15 7.30 -0.13
C PRO A 27 22.63 6.68 -1.45
N ALA A 28 21.72 6.02 -2.17
CA ALA A 28 22.01 5.40 -3.46
C ALA A 28 22.02 6.45 -4.57
N ASN A 29 22.70 6.16 -5.67
CA ASN A 29 22.68 6.95 -6.91
C ASN A 29 21.66 6.38 -7.92
N GLU A 30 21.21 5.15 -7.72
CA GLU A 30 20.22 4.48 -8.57
C GLU A 30 19.02 4.02 -7.76
N TYR A 31 17.83 4.33 -8.27
CA TYR A 31 16.56 3.97 -7.69
C TYR A 31 15.61 3.47 -8.76
N ARG A 32 14.64 2.65 -8.34
CA ARG A 32 13.55 2.20 -9.19
C ARG A 32 12.22 2.62 -8.59
N TYR A 33 11.47 3.44 -9.34
CA TYR A 33 10.07 3.72 -9.07
C TYR A 33 9.19 2.66 -9.74
N LEU A 34 8.27 2.08 -8.98
CA LEU A 34 7.35 1.05 -9.45
C LEU A 34 5.95 1.35 -8.93
N VAL A 35 4.94 0.93 -9.71
CA VAL A 35 3.54 0.95 -9.29
C VAL A 35 2.97 -0.43 -9.51
N ILE A 36 2.38 -1.01 -8.46
CA ILE A 36 1.61 -2.25 -8.55
C ILE A 36 0.15 -2.01 -8.21
N GLY A 37 -0.74 -2.77 -8.83
CA GLY A 37 -2.18 -2.72 -8.57
C GLY A 37 -2.68 -4.01 -7.93
N SER A 38 -3.62 -3.89 -6.98
CA SER A 38 -4.35 -5.02 -6.40
C SER A 38 -5.84 -4.68 -6.30
N PRO A 39 -6.76 -5.56 -6.73
CA PRO A 39 -8.18 -5.32 -6.56
C PRO A 39 -8.52 -5.23 -5.06
N ALA A 40 -9.32 -4.23 -4.70
CA ALA A 40 -9.78 -3.97 -3.34
C ALA A 40 -11.31 -3.97 -3.32
N GLY A 41 -11.90 -4.90 -2.57
CA GLY A 41 -13.36 -4.97 -2.39
C GLY A 41 -13.87 -3.87 -1.46
N ALA A 42 -15.19 -3.72 -1.39
CA ALA A 42 -15.84 -2.83 -0.44
C ALA A 42 -15.37 -3.07 1.00
N TYR A 43 -15.04 -2.00 1.71
CA TYR A 43 -14.45 -2.08 3.06
C TYR A 43 -15.50 -2.43 4.13
N PHE A 44 -16.70 -1.86 4.02
CA PHE A 44 -17.81 -2.07 4.97
C PHE A 44 -18.91 -2.97 4.39
N LYS A 45 -18.52 -4.16 3.91
CA LYS A 45 -19.48 -5.17 3.44
C LYS A 45 -20.42 -5.55 4.60
N GLY A 46 -21.67 -5.11 4.52
CA GLY A 46 -22.68 -5.35 5.56
C GLY A 46 -22.73 -4.32 6.69
N GLY A 47 -22.17 -3.11 6.48
CA GLY A 47 -22.23 -2.00 7.44
C GLY A 47 -20.92 -1.77 8.21
N ILE A 48 -20.86 -0.64 8.94
CA ILE A 48 -19.67 -0.22 9.69
C ILE A 48 -19.51 -1.07 10.96
N LYS A 49 -18.29 -1.59 11.19
CA LYS A 49 -17.91 -2.28 12.43
C LYS A 49 -16.80 -1.50 13.14
N PRO A 50 -17.01 -1.04 14.38
CA PRO A 50 -15.97 -0.39 15.18
C PRO A 50 -14.79 -1.33 15.49
N VAL A 51 -13.62 -0.76 15.76
CA VAL A 51 -12.42 -1.49 16.19
C VAL A 51 -12.00 -1.07 17.60
N SER A 52 -11.51 -2.02 18.39
CA SER A 52 -10.80 -1.74 19.64
C SER A 52 -9.34 -1.46 19.35
N VAL A 53 -8.74 -0.52 20.08
CA VAL A 53 -7.31 -0.17 19.95
C VAL A 53 -6.54 -0.56 21.21
N TRP A 54 -5.29 -0.98 21.04
CA TRP A 54 -4.35 -1.20 22.14
C TRP A 54 -3.44 0.01 22.31
N LEU A 55 -3.21 0.44 23.55
CA LEU A 55 -2.31 1.54 23.88
C LEU A 55 -0.88 1.01 24.08
N SER A 56 0.05 1.44 23.24
CA SER A 56 1.48 1.20 23.45
C SER A 56 2.00 2.12 24.57
N HIS A 57 2.70 1.53 25.54
CA HIS A 57 3.24 2.18 26.74
C HIS A 57 4.77 2.28 26.70
N GLU A 58 5.35 2.25 25.49
CA GLU A 58 6.79 2.05 25.19
C GLU A 58 7.22 0.58 25.10
#